data_AF-A0A4S4E0R3-F1
#
_entry.id   AF-A0A4S4E0R3-F1
#
_cell.length_a   1.000
_cell.length_b   1.000
_cell.length_c   1.000
_cell.angle_alpha   90.00
_cell.angle_beta   90.00
_cell.angle_gamma   90.00
#
_symmetry.space_group_name_H-M   'P 1'
#
loop_
_entity.id
_entity.type
_entity.pdbx_description
1 polymer ?
#
loop_
_entity_poly.entity_id
_entity_poly.type
_entity_poly.pdbx_seq_one_letter_code
_entity_poly.pdbx_strand_id
1 'polypeptide(L)'
;MGKLLCAILILCSMVMAMPAVHGIAESPKDVEKWFESLNHAKEKLIITHILRPNQHGRQPIDRRPQTHIQAARPSSGDIRSIFTGGSVFMNINLFFTDGEFNGSTLALLGRNSIFHEYREMSIVGGSGVFRLARGIATAKTYSINTNLGDAVVEYHVIAIHY
;
A
#
# COMPACT_ATOMS: atom_id res chain seq x y z
N MET A 1 -24.59 -4.08 -40.43
CA MET A 1 -24.12 -2.99 -39.55
C MET A 1 -23.90 -3.42 -38.09
N GLY A 2 -24.72 -4.29 -37.50
CA GLY A 2 -24.59 -4.67 -36.07
C GLY A 2 -23.30 -5.40 -35.66
N LYS A 3 -22.70 -6.22 -36.54
CA LYS A 3 -21.46 -6.96 -36.22
C LYS A 3 -20.23 -6.05 -36.06
N LEU A 4 -20.16 -4.98 -36.86
CA LEU A 4 -19.06 -4.00 -36.80
C LEU A 4 -19.16 -3.12 -35.55
N LEU A 5 -20.37 -2.69 -35.19
CA LEU A 5 -20.61 -1.91 -33.97
C LEU A 5 -20.30 -2.71 -32.70
N CYS A 6 -20.67 -4.00 -32.67
CA CYS A 6 -20.38 -4.89 -31.55
C CYS A 6 -18.87 -5.14 -31.42
N ALA A 7 -18.15 -5.32 -32.54
CA ALA A 7 -16.70 -5.45 -32.53
C ALA A 7 -15.99 -4.17 -32.01
N ILE A 8 -16.47 -2.98 -32.38
CA ILE A 8 -15.94 -1.70 -31.89
C ILE A 8 -16.19 -1.54 -30.39
N LEU A 9 -17.38 -1.87 -29.89
CA LEU A 9 -17.69 -1.80 -28.46
C LEU A 9 -16.88 -2.81 -27.64
N ILE A 10 -16.66 -4.02 -28.17
CA ILE A 10 -15.82 -5.04 -27.52
C ILE A 10 -14.36 -4.58 -27.49
N LEU A 11 -13.82 -4.05 -28.59
CA LEU A 11 -12.47 -3.46 -28.63
C LEU A 11 -12.33 -2.27 -27.68
N CYS A 12 -13.30 -1.37 -27.63
CA CYS A 12 -13.30 -0.25 -26.68
C CYS A 12 -13.35 -0.74 -25.22
N SER A 13 -14.08 -1.82 -24.92
CA SER A 13 -14.12 -2.38 -23.57
C SER A 13 -12.82 -3.07 -23.16
N MET A 14 -12.11 -3.71 -24.12
CA MET A 14 -10.81 -4.34 -23.88
C MET A 14 -9.70 -3.31 -23.63
N VAL A 15 -9.74 -2.16 -24.30
CA VAL A 15 -8.77 -1.06 -24.08
C VAL A 15 -8.96 -0.41 -22.70
N MET A 16 -10.17 -0.44 -22.15
CA MET A 16 -10.46 0.08 -20.80
C MET A 16 -10.23 -0.95 -19.68
N ALA A 17 -9.95 -2.22 -20.02
CA ALA A 17 -9.88 -3.33 -19.08
C ALA A 17 -8.46 -3.80 -18.71
N MET A 18 -7.40 -3.08 -19.13
CA MET A 18 -6.04 -3.42 -18.72
C MET A 18 -5.22 -2.19 -18.35
N PRO A 19 -5.03 -1.95 -17.05
CA PRO A 19 -3.71 -1.69 -16.51
C PRO A 19 -3.33 -2.95 -15.74
N ALA A 20 -2.67 -3.90 -16.43
CA ALA A 20 -2.00 -4.98 -15.75
C ALA A 20 -0.95 -4.36 -14.82
N VAL A 21 -1.23 -4.44 -13.54
CA VAL A 21 -0.49 -3.85 -12.44
C VAL A 21 0.88 -4.52 -12.33
N HIS A 22 1.89 -3.90 -12.92
CA HIS A 22 3.31 -4.13 -12.65
C HIS A 22 3.98 -2.76 -12.77
N GLY A 23 4.89 -2.41 -11.86
CA GLY A 23 5.53 -1.10 -11.78
C GLY A 23 5.84 -0.53 -13.16
N ILE A 24 5.11 0.51 -13.55
CA ILE A 24 5.02 0.88 -14.96
C ILE A 24 6.35 1.51 -15.38
N ALA A 25 7.14 0.75 -16.13
CA ALA A 25 8.32 1.23 -16.83
C ALA A 25 7.88 2.06 -18.06
N GLU A 26 7.22 3.18 -17.78
CA GLU A 26 6.80 4.15 -18.80
C GLU A 26 7.98 5.03 -19.22
N SER A 27 8.02 5.42 -20.50
CA SER A 27 8.96 6.46 -20.91
C SER A 27 8.55 7.81 -20.28
N PRO A 28 9.47 8.77 -20.08
CA PRO A 28 9.12 10.09 -19.53
C PRO A 28 7.96 10.77 -20.27
N LYS A 29 7.88 10.60 -21.60
CA LYS A 29 6.78 11.15 -22.42
C LYS A 29 5.44 10.48 -22.16
N ASP A 30 5.43 9.19 -21.83
CA ASP A 30 4.20 8.47 -21.49
C ASP A 30 3.71 8.89 -20.10
N VAL A 31 4.63 9.10 -19.16
CA VAL A 31 4.31 9.65 -17.83
C VAL A 31 3.71 11.05 -17.94
N GLU A 32 4.29 11.92 -18.78
CA GLU A 32 3.77 13.28 -19.04
C GLU A 32 2.34 13.24 -19.59
N LYS A 33 2.08 12.43 -20.63
CA LYS A 33 0.73 12.25 -21.19
C LYS A 33 -0.26 11.69 -20.18
N TRP A 34 0.17 10.72 -19.37
CA TRP A 34 -0.65 10.20 -18.28
C TRP A 34 -0.98 11.30 -17.26
N PHE A 35 -0.01 12.14 -16.90
CA PHE A 35 -0.21 13.24 -15.96
C PHE A 35 -1.19 14.29 -16.51
N GLU A 36 -1.13 14.61 -17.81
CA GLU A 36 -2.10 15.48 -18.47
C GLU A 36 -3.53 14.93 -18.41
N SER A 37 -3.68 13.61 -18.48
CA SER A 37 -4.99 12.93 -18.36
C SER A 37 -5.61 13.04 -16.96
N LEU A 38 -4.81 13.33 -15.92
CA LEU A 38 -5.29 13.44 -14.54
C LEU A 38 -6.29 14.60 -14.33
N ASN A 39 -6.26 15.62 -15.19
CA ASN A 39 -7.24 16.71 -15.15
C ASN A 39 -8.69 16.22 -15.33
N HIS A 40 -8.86 15.03 -15.89
CA HIS A 40 -10.16 14.38 -16.09
C HIS A 40 -10.37 13.15 -15.19
N ALA A 41 -9.35 12.73 -14.45
CA ALA A 41 -9.42 11.58 -13.55
C ALA A 41 -10.11 11.97 -12.24
N LYS A 42 -10.90 11.04 -11.70
CA LYS A 42 -11.52 11.20 -10.38
C LYS A 42 -10.63 10.56 -9.33
N GLU A 43 -10.45 11.27 -8.21
CA GLU A 43 -9.79 10.71 -7.04
C GLU A 43 -10.54 9.47 -6.53
N LYS A 44 -9.80 8.42 -6.23
CA LYS A 44 -10.28 7.16 -5.68
C LYS A 44 -9.84 7.05 -4.23
N LEU A 45 -10.80 6.76 -3.35
CA LEU A 45 -10.57 6.48 -1.94
C LEU A 45 -10.48 4.97 -1.74
N ILE A 46 -9.40 4.51 -1.12
CA ILE A 46 -9.26 3.12 -0.69
C ILE A 46 -9.10 3.07 0.82
N ILE A 47 -9.89 2.17 1.42
CA ILE A 47 -9.81 1.83 2.83
C ILE A 47 -9.46 0.36 2.92
N THR A 48 -8.35 0.02 3.57
CA THR A 48 -7.92 -1.38 3.76
C THR A 48 -7.42 -1.64 5.16
N HIS A 49 -7.62 -2.88 5.61
CA HIS A 49 -7.12 -3.40 6.89
C HIS A 49 -6.01 -4.43 6.60
N ILE A 50 -4.81 -4.15 7.10
CA ILE A 50 -3.62 -4.98 6.82
C ILE A 50 -3.06 -5.50 8.13
N LEU A 51 -2.89 -6.81 8.22
CA LEU A 51 -2.20 -7.46 9.33
C LEU A 51 -0.77 -7.78 8.91
N ARG A 52 0.21 -7.33 9.71
CA ARG A 52 1.61 -7.71 9.51
C ARG A 52 1.92 -8.98 10.32
N PRO A 53 2.20 -10.13 9.68
CA PRO A 53 2.54 -11.36 10.38
C PRO A 53 4.00 -11.35 10.90
N ASN A 54 4.29 -12.27 11.82
CA ASN A 54 5.57 -12.38 12.51
C ASN A 54 6.74 -12.70 11.57
N GLN A 55 7.97 -12.31 11.97
CA GLN A 55 9.20 -12.59 11.22
C GLN A 55 9.45 -14.10 11.07
N HIS A 56 8.95 -14.90 12.02
CA HIS A 56 9.06 -16.36 12.06
C HIS A 56 7.89 -17.11 11.38
N GLY A 57 7.07 -16.42 10.55
CA GLY A 57 6.13 -17.06 9.64
C GLY A 57 4.89 -17.70 10.29
N ARG A 58 4.66 -17.54 11.60
CA ARG A 58 3.38 -17.94 12.20
C ARG A 58 2.33 -16.86 11.92
N GLN A 59 1.48 -17.14 10.95
CA GLN A 59 0.25 -16.37 10.69
C GLN A 59 -0.65 -16.43 11.94
N PRO A 60 -1.17 -15.30 12.45
CA PRO A 60 -2.26 -15.33 13.44
C PRO A 60 -3.45 -16.10 12.85
N ILE A 61 -4.15 -16.89 13.68
CA ILE A 61 -5.40 -17.56 13.29
C ILE A 61 -6.52 -16.50 13.25
N ASP A 62 -6.43 -15.55 12.32
CA ASP A 62 -7.49 -14.60 12.01
C ASP A 62 -8.17 -15.01 10.70
N ARG A 63 -9.51 -14.97 10.67
CA ARG A 63 -10.34 -15.37 9.52
C ARG A 63 -10.62 -14.23 8.56
N ARG A 64 -10.07 -13.03 8.79
CA ARG A 64 -10.21 -11.89 7.86
C ARG A 64 -9.33 -12.10 6.63
N PRO A 65 -9.77 -11.67 5.43
CA PRO A 65 -8.92 -11.71 4.23
C PRO A 65 -7.65 -10.92 4.48
N GLN A 66 -6.52 -11.62 4.62
CA GLN A 66 -5.23 -10.97 4.69
C GLN A 66 -4.77 -10.73 3.26
N THR A 67 -4.74 -9.48 2.81
CA THR A 67 -3.90 -9.13 1.67
C THR A 67 -2.48 -9.53 2.04
N HIS A 68 -1.91 -10.47 1.29
CA HIS A 68 -0.55 -10.94 1.53
C HIS A 68 0.39 -9.77 1.22
N ILE A 69 0.81 -9.09 2.28
CA ILE A 69 1.61 -7.88 2.20
C ILE A 69 2.95 -8.15 2.88
N GLN A 70 3.99 -8.19 2.06
CA GLN A 70 5.34 -8.21 2.58
C GLN A 70 5.73 -6.78 2.87
N ALA A 71 5.87 -6.42 4.14
CA ALA A 71 6.38 -5.10 4.48
C ALA A 71 7.92 -5.11 4.42
N ALA A 72 8.52 -4.15 3.70
CA ALA A 72 9.99 -4.04 3.62
C ALA A 72 10.63 -4.05 5.01
N ARG A 73 11.80 -4.70 5.11
CA ARG A 73 12.64 -4.62 6.29
C ARG A 73 13.04 -3.14 6.50
N PRO A 74 12.99 -2.62 7.74
CA PRO A 74 13.70 -1.39 8.05
C PRO A 74 15.15 -1.60 7.63
N SER A 75 15.73 -0.64 6.90
CA SER A 75 17.15 -0.74 6.56
C SER A 75 17.94 -0.86 7.86
N SER A 76 18.91 -1.76 7.93
CA SER A 76 19.72 -2.04 9.12
C SER A 76 20.51 -0.82 9.62
N GLY A 77 20.48 0.30 8.90
CA GLY A 77 21.07 1.60 9.27
C GLY A 77 20.10 2.64 9.83
N ASP A 78 18.78 2.43 9.77
CA ASP A 78 17.76 3.42 10.19
C ASP A 78 17.29 3.27 11.64
N ILE A 79 17.99 2.50 12.48
CA ILE A 79 17.75 2.45 13.93
C ILE A 79 18.65 3.49 14.62
N ARG A 80 18.53 4.77 14.26
CA ARG A 80 18.85 5.84 15.23
C ARG A 80 17.57 6.12 16.00
N SER A 81 17.28 5.23 16.96
CA SER A 81 16.43 5.55 18.09
C SER A 81 16.98 6.81 18.75
N ILE A 82 16.36 7.96 18.49
CA ILE A 82 16.48 9.09 19.41
C ILE A 82 15.73 8.64 20.66
N PHE A 83 16.48 8.04 21.59
CA PHE A 83 16.01 7.50 22.85
C PHE A 83 15.42 8.63 23.69
N THR A 84 14.13 8.89 23.52
CA THR A 84 13.33 9.62 24.49
C THR A 84 11.90 9.08 24.41
N GLY A 85 11.58 8.09 25.26
CA GLY A 85 10.20 7.65 25.53
C GLY A 85 9.64 6.47 24.70
N GLY A 86 10.46 5.56 24.18
CA GLY A 86 9.96 4.32 23.53
C GLY A 86 9.31 4.52 22.16
N SER A 87 9.74 5.52 21.40
CA SER A 87 9.25 5.80 20.06
C SER A 87 10.27 5.40 18.99
N VAL A 88 9.78 4.81 17.90
CA VAL A 88 10.58 4.41 16.73
C VAL A 88 10.20 5.28 15.54
N PHE A 89 11.15 5.65 14.69
CA PHE A 89 10.85 6.24 13.38
C PHE A 89 10.66 5.10 12.37
N MET A 90 9.55 5.09 11.65
CA MET A 90 9.20 4.03 10.71
C MET A 90 9.24 4.55 9.27
N ASN A 91 9.90 3.78 8.42
CA ASN A 91 9.80 3.85 6.97
C ASN A 91 9.41 2.44 6.49
N ILE A 92 8.17 2.28 6.03
CA ILE A 92 7.61 0.98 5.64
C ILE A 92 7.04 1.08 4.23
N ASN A 93 7.41 0.13 3.38
CA ASN A 93 6.70 -0.11 2.12
C ASN A 93 5.79 -1.32 2.28
N LEU A 94 4.51 -1.15 1.96
CA LEU A 94 3.51 -2.20 1.86
C LEU A 94 3.49 -2.70 0.40
N PHE A 95 3.85 -3.95 0.17
CA PHE A 95 3.84 -4.57 -1.16
C PHE A 95 2.63 -5.48 -1.29
N PHE A 96 1.70 -5.15 -2.20
CA PHE A 96 0.52 -5.96 -2.45
C PHE A 96 0.88 -7.07 -3.44
N THR A 97 0.58 -8.32 -3.11
CA THR A 97 0.98 -9.50 -3.92
C THR A 97 -0.18 -10.30 -4.51
N ASP A 98 -1.42 -9.84 -4.30
CA ASP A 98 -2.62 -10.47 -4.82
C ASP A 98 -3.77 -9.46 -4.97
N GLY A 99 -4.86 -9.87 -5.62
CA GLY A 99 -6.07 -9.08 -5.85
C GLY A 99 -5.89 -7.94 -6.85
N GLU A 100 -6.78 -6.95 -6.77
CA GLU A 100 -6.80 -5.80 -7.68
C GLU A 100 -5.55 -4.90 -7.58
N PHE A 101 -4.83 -4.98 -6.46
CA PHE A 101 -3.63 -4.18 -6.20
C PHE A 101 -2.32 -4.95 -6.38
N ASN A 102 -2.36 -6.20 -6.84
CA ASN A 102 -1.18 -7.05 -7.00
C ASN A 102 -0.06 -6.34 -7.78
N GLY A 103 1.14 -6.23 -7.20
CA GLY A 103 2.29 -5.53 -7.80
C GLY A 103 2.37 -4.04 -7.49
N SER A 104 1.36 -3.46 -6.82
CA SER A 104 1.39 -2.08 -6.35
C SER A 104 2.04 -1.96 -4.97
N THR A 105 2.44 -0.74 -4.61
CA THR A 105 3.00 -0.45 -3.29
C THR A 105 2.47 0.83 -2.67
N LEU A 106 2.47 0.90 -1.34
CA LEU A 106 2.29 2.13 -0.57
C LEU A 106 3.50 2.37 0.34
N ALA A 107 3.97 3.61 0.41
CA ALA A 107 5.07 4.03 1.27
C ALA A 107 4.53 4.80 2.47
N LEU A 108 4.81 4.30 3.68
CA LEU A 108 4.43 4.87 4.96
C LEU A 108 5.66 5.46 5.64
N LEU A 109 5.52 6.68 6.15
CA LEU A 109 6.55 7.39 6.91
C LEU A 109 5.94 7.99 8.17
N GLY A 110 6.55 7.77 9.33
CA GLY A 110 6.11 8.46 10.53
C GLY A 110 6.72 7.97 11.83
N ARG A 111 6.34 8.67 12.90
CA ARG A 111 6.75 8.36 14.27
C ARG A 111 5.80 7.31 14.86
N ASN A 112 6.36 6.20 15.34
CA ASN A 112 5.66 5.08 15.91
C ASN A 112 5.96 4.97 17.41
N SER A 113 5.13 5.62 18.23
CA SER A 113 5.20 5.54 19.70
C SER A 113 4.51 4.27 20.20
N ILE A 114 5.24 3.20 20.47
CA ILE A 114 4.68 1.85 20.66
C ILE A 114 3.73 1.71 21.85
N PHE A 115 3.74 2.66 22.79
CA PHE A 115 2.86 2.69 23.95
C PHE A 115 1.50 3.35 23.67
N HIS A 116 1.31 4.00 22.52
CA HIS A 116 0.01 4.53 22.11
C HIS A 116 -0.82 3.44 21.41
N GLU A 117 -2.11 3.36 21.74
CA GLU A 117 -3.03 2.38 21.16
C GLU A 117 -3.13 2.55 19.63
N TYR A 118 -3.36 3.78 19.18
CA TYR A 118 -3.44 4.15 17.77
C TYR A 118 -2.28 5.07 17.38
N ARG A 119 -1.63 4.77 16.26
CA ARG A 119 -0.42 5.46 15.81
C ARG A 119 -0.53 5.81 14.34
N GLU A 120 -0.59 7.10 14.05
CA GLU A 120 -0.72 7.59 12.69
C GLU A 120 0.64 7.67 11.99
N MET A 121 0.67 7.23 10.73
CA MET A 121 1.78 7.39 9.81
C MET A 121 1.26 7.94 8.49
N SER A 122 2.02 8.84 7.86
CA SER A 122 1.64 9.43 6.58
C SER A 122 1.92 8.44 5.45
N ILE A 123 0.97 8.35 4.51
CA ILE A 123 1.25 7.76 3.20
C ILE A 123 1.92 8.86 2.37
N VAL A 124 3.20 8.66 2.06
CA VAL A 124 4.03 9.64 1.35
C VAL A 124 4.15 9.34 -0.15
N GLY A 125 3.58 8.22 -0.61
CA GLY A 125 3.58 7.83 -2.00
C GLY A 125 3.15 6.38 -2.21
N GLY A 126 3.18 5.97 -3.47
CA GLY A 126 2.91 4.60 -3.87
C GLY A 126 3.34 4.36 -5.32
N SER A 127 3.26 3.11 -5.74
CA SER A 127 3.55 2.68 -7.11
C SER A 127 2.42 1.81 -7.68
N GLY A 128 2.44 1.58 -8.99
CA GLY A 128 1.36 0.86 -9.68
C GLY A 128 0.06 1.65 -9.61
N VAL A 129 -1.01 1.01 -9.13
CA VAL A 129 -2.34 1.62 -8.95
C VAL A 129 -2.28 2.81 -7.98
N PHE A 130 -1.38 2.77 -7.01
CA PHE A 130 -1.24 3.82 -5.99
C PHE A 130 -0.28 4.94 -6.40
N ARG A 131 -0.08 5.20 -7.70
CA ARG A 131 0.75 6.32 -8.15
C ARG A 131 0.17 7.64 -7.63
N LEU A 132 1.04 8.52 -7.13
CA LEU A 132 0.68 9.79 -6.45
C LEU A 132 -0.18 9.61 -5.18
N ALA A 133 -0.23 8.39 -4.62
CA ALA A 133 -1.04 8.15 -3.44
C ALA A 133 -0.60 9.02 -2.25
N ARG A 134 -1.58 9.57 -1.54
CA ARG A 134 -1.42 10.31 -0.29
C ARG A 134 -2.52 9.92 0.68
N GLY A 135 -2.27 10.08 1.97
CA GLY A 135 -3.26 9.72 2.99
C GLY A 135 -2.61 9.34 4.31
N ILE A 136 -3.32 8.52 5.08
CA ILE A 136 -2.94 8.16 6.44
C ILE A 136 -3.07 6.65 6.65
N ALA A 137 -2.17 6.11 7.47
CA ALA A 137 -2.24 4.76 7.99
C ALA A 137 -2.25 4.81 9.51
N THR A 138 -3.25 4.21 10.14
CA THR A 138 -3.34 4.08 11.59
C THR A 138 -2.93 2.67 11.98
N ALA A 139 -1.83 2.55 12.72
CA ALA A 139 -1.36 1.29 13.27
C ALA A 139 -1.91 1.04 14.68
N LYS A 140 -2.43 -0.16 14.91
CA LYS A 140 -2.79 -0.70 16.23
C LYS A 140 -2.01 -1.98 16.48
N THR A 141 -1.39 -2.09 17.65
CA THR A 141 -0.69 -3.32 18.01
C THR A 141 -1.69 -4.32 18.55
N TYR A 142 -1.80 -5.48 17.91
CA TYR A 142 -2.70 -6.55 18.33
C TYR A 142 -2.04 -7.45 19.39
N SER A 143 -0.78 -7.82 19.18
CA SER A 143 -0.02 -8.62 20.14
C SER A 143 1.47 -8.35 20.04
N ILE A 144 2.18 -8.41 21.17
CA ILE A 144 3.66 -8.35 21.23
C ILE A 144 4.16 -9.58 21.98
N ASN A 145 5.14 -10.27 21.41
CA ASN A 145 5.96 -11.26 22.08
C ASN A 145 7.38 -10.70 22.25
N THR A 146 7.64 -10.09 23.40
CA THR A 146 8.93 -9.46 23.72
C THR A 146 10.07 -10.46 23.80
N ASN A 147 9.79 -11.73 24.11
CA ASN A 147 10.81 -12.77 24.23
C ASN A 147 11.39 -13.16 22.86
N LEU A 148 10.61 -13.02 21.78
CA LEU A 148 11.03 -13.30 20.41
C LEU A 148 11.25 -12.03 19.57
N GLY A 149 10.93 -10.86 20.11
CA GLY A 149 10.93 -9.60 19.37
C GLY A 149 9.84 -9.51 18.29
N ASP A 150 8.80 -10.33 18.38
CA ASP A 150 7.73 -10.42 17.40
C ASP A 150 6.53 -9.54 17.79
N ALA A 151 5.90 -8.91 16.82
CA ALA A 151 4.66 -8.14 17.02
C ALA A 151 3.72 -8.28 15.83
N VAL A 152 2.43 -8.44 16.12
CA VAL A 152 1.34 -8.37 15.14
C VAL A 152 0.75 -6.97 15.21
N VAL A 153 0.80 -6.27 14.08
CA VAL A 153 0.30 -4.89 13.96
C VAL A 153 -0.75 -4.86 12.87
N GLU A 154 -1.92 -4.34 13.21
CA GLU A 154 -3.00 -4.00 12.29
C GLU A 154 -2.79 -2.58 11.78
N TYR A 155 -2.93 -2.38 10.47
CA TYR A 155 -2.93 -1.07 9.83
C TYR A 155 -4.29 -0.84 9.18
N HIS A 156 -4.94 0.25 9.57
CA HIS A 156 -6.08 0.80 8.85
C HIS A 156 -5.57 1.91 7.94
N VAL A 157 -5.63 1.69 6.62
CA VAL A 157 -5.03 2.56 5.62
C VAL A 157 -6.14 3.26 4.85
N ILE A 158 -6.08 4.59 4.80
CA ILE A 158 -6.94 5.43 3.98
C ILE A 158 -6.05 6.16 2.98
N ALA A 159 -6.19 5.82 1.70
CA ALA A 159 -5.38 6.39 0.62
C ALA A 159 -6.26 7.04 -0.45
N ILE A 160 -5.80 8.20 -0.94
CA ILE A 160 -6.34 8.90 -2.10
C ILE A 160 -5.35 8.71 -3.24
N HIS A 161 -5.82 8.24 -4.40
CA HIS A 161 -5.03 8.09 -5.63
C HIS A 161 -5.90 8.35 -6.87
N TYR A 162 -5.36 8.16 -8.07
CA TYR A 162 -6.07 8.34 -9.35
C TYR A 162 -6.27 7.01 -10.11
#